data_AF-A0A970EZI5-F1
#
_entry.id   AF-A0A970EZI5-F1
#
_cell.length_a   1.000
_cell.length_b   1.000
_cell.length_c   1.000
_cell.angle_alpha   90.00
_cell.angle_beta   90.00
_cell.angle_gamma   90.00
#
_symmetry.space_group_name_H-M   'P 1'
#
loop_
_entity.id
_entity.type
_entity.pdbx_description
1 polymer ?
#
loop_
_entity_poly.entity_id
_entity_poly.type
_entity_poly.pdbx_seq_one_letter_code
_entity_poly.pdbx_strand_id
1 'polypeptide(L)' 'QTPEFEWMKDNAHKYGFILRYPEGKEHITGYMCEPWHYRYVGKEVAKEIYEMGITFDEYYELFIK' A
#
# COMPACT_ATOMS: atom_id res chain seq x y z
N GLN A 1 5.22 -7.33 -15.58
CA GLN A 1 4.09 -7.27 -14.64
C GLN A 1 2.92 -8.02 -15.24
N THR A 2 2.12 -8.70 -14.42
CA THR A 2 0.95 -9.46 -14.91
C THR A 2 -0.31 -8.60 -14.87
N PRO A 3 -1.35 -8.92 -15.65
CA PRO A 3 -2.62 -8.21 -15.59
C PRO A 3 -3.25 -8.17 -14.18
N GLU A 4 -3.07 -9.25 -13.41
CA GLU A 4 -3.58 -9.36 -12.04
C GLU A 4 -2.85 -8.40 -11.09
N PHE A 5 -1.54 -8.21 -11.28
CA PHE A 5 -0.78 -7.28 -10.46
C PHE A 5 -1.22 -5.82 -10.69
N GLU A 6 -1.37 -5.41 -11.96
CA GLU A 6 -1.88 -4.06 -12.27
C GLU A 6 -3.30 -3.87 -11.74
N TRP A 7 -4.17 -4.88 -11.88
CA TRP A 7 -5.51 -4.82 -11.32
C TRP A 7 -5.47 -4.64 -9.79
N MET A 8 -4.64 -5.40 -9.09
CA MET A 8 -4.54 -5.28 -7.64
C MET A 8 -3.99 -3.92 -7.22
N LYS A 9 -2.95 -3.41 -7.90
CA LYS A 9 -2.39 -2.08 -7.65
C LYS A 9 -3.43 -0.97 -7.78
N ASP A 10 -4.28 -1.04 -8.81
CA ASP A 10 -5.29 -0.01 -9.11
C ASP A 10 -6.63 -0.21 -8.38
N ASN A 11 -6.85 -1.35 -7.71
CA ASN A 11 -8.16 -1.68 -7.13
C ASN A 11 -8.13 -2.14 -5.67
N ALA A 12 -7.00 -2.60 -5.12
CA ALA A 12 -6.95 -3.15 -3.76
C ALA A 12 -7.49 -2.19 -2.70
N HIS A 13 -7.23 -0.88 -2.85
CA HIS A 13 -7.68 0.16 -1.92
C HIS A 13 -9.20 0.22 -1.80
N LYS A 14 -9.94 -0.08 -2.88
CA LYS A 14 -11.42 -0.11 -2.90
C LYS A 14 -11.98 -1.18 -1.95
N TYR A 15 -11.16 -2.18 -1.63
CA TYR A 15 -11.51 -3.29 -0.76
C TYR A 15 -10.84 -3.20 0.62
N GLY A 16 -10.14 -2.10 0.92
CA GLY A 16 -9.44 -1.90 2.19
C GLY A 16 -8.07 -2.54 2.28
N PHE A 17 -7.49 -2.92 1.14
CA PHE A 17 -6.15 -3.51 1.04
C PHE A 17 -5.15 -2.53 0.42
N ILE A 18 -3.91 -2.61 0.86
CA ILE A 18 -2.78 -1.87 0.30
C ILE A 18 -1.66 -2.84 -0.07
N LEU A 19 -0.88 -2.51 -1.10
CA LEU A 19 0.41 -3.16 -1.33
C LEU A 19 1.36 -2.72 -0.22
N ARG A 20 1.69 -3.63 0.70
CA ARG A 20 2.39 -3.27 1.95
C ARG A 20 3.84 -2.86 1.70
N TYR A 21 4.49 -3.50 0.72
CA TYR A 21 5.90 -3.32 0.40
C TYR A 21 6.06 -3.02 -1.10
N PRO A 22 5.80 -1.77 -1.52
CA PRO A 22 5.95 -1.35 -2.91
C PRO A 22 7.44 -1.15 -3.27
N GLU A 23 7.74 -1.32 -4.55
CA GLU A 23 9.07 -1.06 -5.13
C GLU A 23 9.51 0.38 -4.92
N GLY A 24 10.79 0.58 -4.57
CA GLY A 24 11.38 1.90 -4.38
C GLY A 24 11.10 2.53 -3.02
N LYS A 25 10.39 1.84 -2.12
CA LYS A 25 10.07 2.27 -0.76
C LYS A 25 10.76 1.42 0.31
N GLU A 26 11.80 0.67 -0.04
CA GLU A 26 12.54 -0.23 0.85
C GLU A 26 13.22 0.55 1.99
N HIS A 27 13.70 1.75 1.70
CA HIS A 27 14.33 2.64 2.68
C HIS A 27 13.36 3.18 3.74
N ILE A 28 12.05 3.10 3.47
CA ILE A 28 10.99 3.51 4.41
C ILE A 28 10.45 2.28 5.14
N THR A 29 10.06 1.26 4.38
CA THR A 29 9.38 0.08 4.91
C THR A 29 10.33 -0.92 5.57
N GLY A 30 11.62 -0.88 5.25
CA GLY A 30 12.63 -1.82 5.72
C GLY A 30 12.60 -3.19 5.04
N TYR A 31 11.70 -3.40 4.08
CA TYR A 31 11.53 -4.65 3.36
C TYR A 31 11.74 -4.45 1.86
N MET A 32 12.23 -5.49 1.18
CA MET A 32 12.28 -5.52 -0.28
C MET A 32 10.87 -5.49 -0.88
N CYS A 33 10.76 -5.10 -2.15
CA CYS A 33 9.48 -5.15 -2.87
C CYS A 33 8.86 -6.57 -2.82
N GLU A 34 7.62 -6.64 -2.34
CA GLU A 34 6.83 -7.88 -2.30
C GLU A 34 5.49 -7.64 -3.04
N PRO A 35 5.43 -7.82 -4.38
CA PRO A 35 4.24 -7.51 -5.17
C PRO A 35 3.00 -8.35 -4.83
N TRP A 36 3.17 -9.43 -4.05
CA TRP A 36 2.09 -10.30 -3.56
C TRP A 36 1.57 -9.90 -2.17
N HIS A 37 2.27 -9.04 -1.42
CA HIS A 37 1.95 -8.77 -0.02
C HIS A 37 0.92 -7.66 0.12
N TYR A 38 -0.33 -8.05 0.30
CA TYR A 38 -1.43 -7.12 0.57
C TYR A 38 -1.83 -7.13 2.05
N ARG A 39 -1.95 -5.94 2.62
CA ARG A 39 -2.35 -5.74 4.02
C ARG A 39 -3.72 -5.10 4.09
N TYR A 40 -4.64 -5.70 4.86
CA TYR A 40 -5.90 -5.06 5.19
C TYR A 40 -5.69 -3.98 6.26
N VAL A 41 -6.17 -2.77 5.97
CA VAL A 41 -6.10 -1.59 6.85
C VAL A 41 -7.46 -0.89 7.01
N GLY A 42 -8.51 -1.39 6.36
CA GLY A 42 -9.82 -0.74 6.29
C GLY A 42 -9.96 0.15 5.05
N LYS A 43 -11.20 0.37 4.60
CA LYS A 43 -11.48 1.06 3.32
C LYS A 43 -11.01 2.52 3.30
N GLU A 44 -11.29 3.26 4.37
CA GLU A 44 -10.93 4.69 4.44
C GLU A 44 -9.41 4.87 4.43
N VAL A 45 -8.70 4.18 5.31
CA VAL A 45 -7.23 4.22 5.39
C VAL A 45 -6.59 3.78 4.08
N ALA A 46 -7.06 2.68 3.48
CA ALA A 46 -6.48 2.19 2.24
C ALA A 46 -6.69 3.18 1.07
N LYS A 47 -7.84 3.84 1.05
CA LYS A 47 -8.14 4.90 0.07
C LYS A 47 -7.20 6.09 0.25
N GLU A 48 -7.03 6.59 1.47
CA GLU A 48 -6.11 7.71 1.76
C GLU A 48 -4.68 7.39 1.34
N ILE A 49 -4.18 6.20 1.70
CA ILE A 49 -2.85 5.73 1.32
C ILE A 49 -2.68 5.69 -0.21
N TYR A 50 -3.68 5.18 -0.92
CA TYR A 50 -3.66 5.10 -2.38
C TYR A 50 -3.70 6.48 -3.05
N GLU A 51 -4.61 7.36 -2.61
CA GLU A 51 -4.77 8.70 -3.17
C GLU A 51 -3.54 9.60 -2.92
N MET A 52 -2.87 9.42 -1.79
CA MET A 52 -1.65 10.15 -1.44
C MET A 52 -0.39 9.53 -2.05
N GLY A 53 -0.44 8.28 -2.53
CA GLY A 53 0.73 7.57 -3.06
C GLY A 53 1.80 7.29 -2.00
N ILE A 54 1.40 7.05 -0.75
CA ILE A 54 2.31 6.83 0.39
C ILE A 54 2.30 5.37 0.84
N THR A 55 3.22 5.02 1.73
CA THR A 55 3.27 3.74 2.44
C THR A 55 2.43 3.76 3.71
N PHE A 56 2.17 2.59 4.30
CA PHE A 56 1.53 2.51 5.61
C PHE A 56 2.36 3.15 6.72
N ASP A 57 3.69 3.06 6.63
CA ASP A 57 4.62 3.67 7.59
C ASP A 57 4.54 5.20 7.55
N GLU A 58 4.53 5.78 6.35
CA GLU A 58 4.30 7.22 6.14
C GLU A 58 2.91 7.64 6.67
N TYR A 59 1.87 6.86 6.41
CA TYR A 59 0.52 7.12 6.94
C TYR A 59 0.50 7.13 8.47
N TYR A 60 1.15 6.15 9.10
CA TYR A 60 1.17 6.02 10.55
C TYR A 60 1.84 7.23 11.22
N GLU A 61 2.97 7.70 10.68
CA GLU A 61 3.69 8.88 11.20
C GLU A 61 2.92 10.19 10.96
N LEU A 62 2.10 10.29 9.91
CA LEU A 62 1.32 11.50 9.60
C LEU A 62 0.03 11.63 10.41
N PHE A 63 -0.64 10.51 10.70
CA PHE A 63 -2.05 10.54 11.17
C PHE A 63 -2.34 9.77 12.45
N ILE A 64 -1.48 8.84 12.86
CA ILE A 64 -1.73 7.98 14.03
C ILE A 64 -0.84 8.33 15.21
N LYS A 65 0.43 8.62 14.94
CA LYS A 65 1.41 9.02 15.95
C LYS A 65 1.19 10.46 16.42
#